data_AF-A0A0K3BDT2-F1
#
_entry.id   AF-A0A0K3BDT2-F1
#
_cell.length_a   1.000
_cell.length_b   1.000
_cell.length_c   1.000
_cell.angle_alpha   90.00
_cell.angle_beta   90.00
_cell.angle_gamma   90.00
#
_symmetry.space_group_name_H-M   'P 1'
#
loop_
_entity.id
_entity.type
_entity.pdbx_description
1 polymer ?
#
loop_
_entity_poly.entity_id
_entity_poly.type
_entity_poly.pdbx_seq_one_letter_code
_entity_poly.pdbx_strand_id
1 'polypeptide(L)'
;MSPTFSETLRAATLPVHEQANHSPYISALLGGELSVDAFAALASQLYFVYSALEDVAEQVSDDPIAGKFVFPELNRRAALREDMTYYFGPDWESEVKPLPATAAYCDRIREAGTSWSGGFVAHHYTRYLGDIAGGQVIRHKLKNLHGVTGPGSMFYVFDQIPSAPKFRDNYRELLNTAPWDAADRKRFIMESVRAYELNVGVFTALAEDMPRYSMS
;
A
#
# COMPACT_ATOMS: atom_id res chain seq x y z
N MET A 1 -30.17 -2.90 11.72
CA MET A 1 -29.01 -3.78 11.91
C MET A 1 -27.83 -2.91 12.33
N SER A 2 -27.05 -3.35 13.31
CA SER A 2 -25.78 -2.66 13.64
C SER A 2 -24.77 -2.84 12.49
N PRO A 3 -23.91 -1.85 12.22
CA PRO A 3 -22.91 -1.97 11.17
C PRO A 3 -21.94 -3.12 11.48
N THR A 4 -21.48 -3.79 10.44
CA THR A 4 -20.40 -4.77 10.51
C THR A 4 -19.08 -4.09 10.88
N PHE A 5 -18.08 -4.88 11.30
CA PHE A 5 -16.78 -4.32 11.65
C PHE A 5 -16.10 -3.66 10.45
N SER A 6 -16.13 -4.30 9.27
CA SER A 6 -15.55 -3.73 8.05
C SER A 6 -16.21 -2.42 7.61
N GLU A 7 -17.51 -2.23 7.83
CA GLU A 7 -18.21 -0.96 7.58
C GLU A 7 -17.78 0.14 8.55
N THR A 8 -17.66 -0.20 9.84
CA THR A 8 -17.20 0.74 10.87
C THR A 8 -15.75 1.15 10.61
N LEU A 9 -14.88 0.20 10.27
CA LEU A 9 -13.49 0.44 9.90
C LEU A 9 -13.40 1.38 8.70
N ARG A 10 -14.14 1.08 7.63
CA ARG A 10 -14.17 1.93 6.42
C ARG A 10 -14.61 3.36 6.75
N ALA A 11 -15.64 3.53 7.56
CA ALA A 11 -16.13 4.85 7.94
C ALA A 11 -15.07 5.62 8.76
N ALA A 12 -14.38 4.94 9.68
CA ALA A 12 -13.35 5.54 10.52
C ALA A 12 -12.09 5.95 9.72
N THR A 13 -11.70 5.17 8.71
CA THR A 13 -10.52 5.47 7.89
C THR A 13 -10.81 6.39 6.71
N LEU A 14 -12.08 6.68 6.39
CA LEU A 14 -12.45 7.47 5.22
C LEU A 14 -11.76 8.84 5.17
N PRO A 15 -11.70 9.66 6.25
CA PRO A 15 -11.08 10.97 6.18
C PRO A 15 -9.59 10.93 5.79
N VAL A 16 -8.84 10.00 6.39
CA VAL A 16 -7.39 9.83 6.11
C VAL A 16 -7.12 9.16 4.77
N HIS A 17 -8.04 8.30 4.30
CA HIS A 17 -8.02 7.77 2.93
C HIS A 17 -8.18 8.89 1.90
N GLU A 18 -9.16 9.79 2.08
CA GLU A 18 -9.35 10.94 1.19
C GLU A 18 -8.13 11.88 1.20
N GLN A 19 -7.55 12.13 2.39
CA GLN A 19 -6.32 12.91 2.50
C GLN A 19 -5.16 12.30 1.70
N ALA A 20 -5.00 10.96 1.73
CA ALA A 20 -3.97 10.28 0.96
C ALA A 20 -4.19 10.43 -0.56
N ASN A 21 -5.43 10.23 -1.03
CA ASN A 21 -5.79 10.34 -2.45
C ASN A 21 -5.65 11.75 -3.00
N HIS A 22 -5.85 12.77 -2.14
CA HIS A 22 -5.73 14.17 -2.49
C HIS A 22 -4.40 14.79 -2.05
N SER A 23 -3.38 13.97 -1.74
CA SER A 23 -2.05 14.49 -1.44
C SER A 23 -1.51 15.26 -2.66
N PRO A 24 -0.74 16.36 -2.46
CA PRO A 24 -0.21 17.16 -3.56
C PRO A 24 0.59 16.33 -4.56
N TYR A 25 1.42 15.42 -4.05
CA TYR A 25 2.23 14.54 -4.88
C TYR A 25 1.39 13.64 -5.78
N ILE A 26 0.42 12.92 -5.23
CA ILE A 26 -0.45 12.02 -6.00
C ILE A 26 -1.31 12.80 -6.99
N SER A 27 -1.78 13.98 -6.60
CA SER A 27 -2.58 14.84 -7.48
C SER A 27 -1.77 15.30 -8.71
N ALA A 28 -0.56 15.82 -8.50
CA ALA A 28 0.33 16.24 -9.58
C ALA A 28 0.79 15.07 -10.47
N LEU A 29 1.11 13.93 -9.84
CA LEU A 29 1.53 12.70 -10.52
C LEU A 29 0.44 12.18 -11.48
N LEU A 30 -0.81 12.06 -10.98
CA LEU A 30 -1.92 11.57 -11.80
C LEU A 30 -2.52 12.64 -12.72
N GLY A 31 -2.25 13.91 -12.42
CA GLY A 31 -2.55 15.07 -13.26
C GLY A 31 -1.64 15.17 -14.50
N GLY A 32 -0.47 14.51 -14.48
CA GLY A 32 0.51 14.58 -15.55
C GLY A 32 1.38 15.83 -15.49
N GLU A 33 1.54 16.41 -14.30
CA GLU A 33 2.42 17.56 -14.05
C GLU A 33 3.86 17.11 -13.73
N LEU A 34 4.03 15.85 -13.36
CA LEU A 34 5.32 15.25 -13.02
C LEU A 34 5.77 14.25 -14.09
N SER A 35 7.08 14.16 -14.27
CA SER A 35 7.73 13.19 -15.15
C SER A 35 7.62 11.75 -14.63
N VAL A 36 8.02 10.80 -15.48
CA VAL A 36 8.05 9.38 -15.12
C VAL A 36 8.99 9.08 -13.94
N ASP A 37 10.00 9.92 -13.70
CA ASP A 37 10.92 9.81 -12.57
C ASP A 37 10.20 9.98 -11.22
N ALA A 38 9.08 10.72 -11.18
CA ALA A 38 8.23 10.76 -9.99
C ALA A 38 7.52 9.43 -9.75
N PHE A 39 7.05 8.75 -10.80
CA PHE A 39 6.51 7.40 -10.64
C PHE A 39 7.57 6.42 -10.14
N ALA A 40 8.80 6.54 -10.64
CA ALA A 40 9.94 5.75 -10.16
C ALA A 40 10.26 6.04 -8.69
N ALA A 41 10.26 7.31 -8.27
CA ALA A 41 10.45 7.71 -6.88
C ALA A 41 9.37 7.12 -5.96
N LEU A 42 8.09 7.17 -6.36
CA LEU A 42 7.03 6.52 -5.61
C LEU A 42 7.22 5.00 -5.51
N ALA A 43 7.46 4.32 -6.65
CA ALA A 43 7.68 2.88 -6.69
C ALA A 43 8.83 2.45 -5.77
N SER A 44 9.89 3.25 -5.70
CA SER A 44 11.03 3.00 -4.82
C SER A 44 10.67 2.98 -3.34
N GLN A 45 9.76 3.87 -2.91
CA GLN A 45 9.32 3.91 -1.52
C GLN A 45 8.33 2.78 -1.22
N LEU A 46 7.45 2.46 -2.18
CA LEU A 46 6.55 1.32 -2.07
C LEU A 46 7.34 0.01 -1.95
N TYR A 47 8.44 -0.18 -2.68
CA TYR A 47 9.29 -1.37 -2.55
C TYR A 47 9.63 -1.68 -1.08
N PHE A 48 10.09 -0.69 -0.32
CA PHE A 48 10.43 -0.89 1.09
C PHE A 48 9.19 -1.22 1.96
N VAL A 49 8.09 -0.50 1.75
CA VAL A 49 6.84 -0.71 2.52
C VAL A 49 6.29 -2.12 2.30
N TYR A 50 6.18 -2.58 1.05
CA TYR A 50 5.68 -3.92 0.75
C TYR A 50 6.69 -4.99 1.15
N SER A 51 7.99 -4.73 1.05
CA SER A 51 9.00 -5.66 1.59
C SER A 51 8.79 -5.86 3.09
N ALA A 52 8.70 -4.79 3.87
CA ALA A 52 8.45 -4.91 5.32
C ALA A 52 7.13 -5.64 5.63
N LEU A 53 6.06 -5.35 4.89
CA LEU A 53 4.75 -5.98 5.09
C LEU A 53 4.77 -7.47 4.76
N GLU A 54 5.41 -7.86 3.66
CA GLU A 54 5.52 -9.25 3.24
C GLU A 54 6.50 -10.05 4.12
N ASP A 55 7.58 -9.43 4.64
CA ASP A 55 8.47 -10.08 5.62
C ASP A 55 7.72 -10.38 6.93
N VAL A 56 6.80 -9.50 7.34
CA VAL A 56 5.93 -9.75 8.49
C VAL A 56 4.90 -10.83 8.16
N ALA A 57 4.33 -10.85 6.94
CA ALA A 57 3.37 -11.86 6.52
C ALA A 57 3.94 -13.28 6.65
N GLU A 58 5.21 -13.48 6.27
CA GLU A 58 5.92 -14.74 6.47
C GLU A 58 5.99 -15.13 7.96
N GLN A 59 6.32 -14.18 8.83
CA GLN A 59 6.47 -14.41 10.28
C GLN A 59 5.15 -14.74 10.99
N VAL A 60 4.02 -14.21 10.51
CA VAL A 60 2.69 -14.40 11.13
C VAL A 60 1.83 -15.42 10.38
N SER A 61 2.41 -16.16 9.44
CA SER A 61 1.71 -17.13 8.60
C SER A 61 1.03 -18.26 9.40
N ASP A 62 1.64 -18.66 10.52
CA ASP A 62 1.09 -19.67 11.44
C ASP A 62 0.18 -19.08 12.54
N ASP A 63 -0.01 -17.75 12.60
CA ASP A 63 -0.93 -17.13 13.57
C ASP A 63 -2.40 -17.49 13.22
N PRO A 64 -3.21 -17.94 14.20
CA PRO A 64 -4.56 -18.44 13.94
C PRO A 64 -5.55 -17.39 13.41
N ILE A 65 -5.23 -16.10 13.53
CA ILE A 65 -6.03 -14.98 13.03
C ILE A 65 -5.31 -14.32 11.86
N ALA A 66 -4.09 -13.82 12.06
CA ALA A 66 -3.34 -13.08 11.04
C ALA A 66 -2.98 -13.93 9.82
N GLY A 67 -2.66 -15.22 10.00
CA GLY A 67 -2.36 -16.15 8.92
C GLY A 67 -3.51 -16.30 7.92
N LYS A 68 -4.77 -16.09 8.34
CA LYS A 68 -5.95 -16.09 7.45
C LYS A 68 -6.01 -14.89 6.50
N PHE A 69 -5.22 -13.86 6.78
CA PHE A 69 -5.11 -12.66 5.94
C PHE A 69 -3.82 -12.65 5.11
N VAL A 70 -3.00 -13.69 5.21
CA VAL A 70 -1.81 -13.85 4.35
C VAL A 70 -2.27 -14.40 3.00
N PHE A 71 -2.29 -13.53 1.99
CA PHE A 71 -2.69 -13.86 0.62
C PHE A 71 -1.49 -13.68 -0.33
N PRO A 72 -0.75 -14.75 -0.67
CA PRO A 72 0.41 -14.65 -1.55
C PRO A 72 0.11 -14.00 -2.92
N GLU A 73 -1.12 -14.16 -3.43
CA GLU A 73 -1.58 -13.53 -4.67
C GLU A 73 -1.61 -11.99 -4.62
N LEU A 74 -1.56 -11.41 -3.41
CA LEU A 74 -1.44 -9.97 -3.19
C LEU A 74 -0.01 -9.47 -3.14
N ASN A 75 1.00 -10.32 -2.91
CA ASN A 75 2.38 -9.89 -2.74
C ASN A 75 2.85 -9.06 -3.94
N ARG A 76 3.47 -7.91 -3.66
CA ARG A 76 3.90 -6.90 -4.64
C ARG A 76 5.41 -6.75 -4.74
N ARG A 77 6.20 -7.25 -3.78
CA ARG A 77 7.67 -7.10 -3.78
C ARG A 77 8.32 -7.55 -5.09
N ALA A 78 7.91 -8.70 -5.64
CA ALA A 78 8.47 -9.21 -6.89
C ALA A 78 8.17 -8.30 -8.08
N ALA A 79 6.92 -7.82 -8.19
CA ALA A 79 6.51 -6.89 -9.23
C ALA A 79 7.21 -5.52 -9.08
N LEU A 80 7.38 -5.04 -7.84
CA LEU A 80 8.14 -3.82 -7.56
C LEU A 80 9.61 -3.98 -7.94
N ARG A 81 10.25 -5.12 -7.71
CA ARG A 81 11.64 -5.35 -8.14
C ARG A 81 11.78 -5.26 -9.67
N GLU A 82 10.80 -5.78 -10.42
CA GLU A 82 10.76 -5.64 -11.88
C GLU A 82 10.61 -4.17 -12.30
N ASP A 83 9.70 -3.43 -11.67
CA ASP A 83 9.51 -2.00 -11.91
C ASP A 83 10.77 -1.18 -11.57
N MET A 84 11.43 -1.51 -10.46
CA MET A 84 12.66 -0.86 -10.03
C MET A 84 13.82 -1.12 -10.99
N THR A 85 13.94 -2.35 -11.51
CA THR A 85 14.94 -2.69 -12.52
C THR A 85 14.73 -1.90 -13.81
N TYR A 86 13.46 -1.69 -14.21
CA TYR A 86 13.12 -0.86 -15.35
C TYR A 86 13.50 0.61 -15.15
N TYR A 87 13.21 1.17 -13.97
CA TYR A 87 13.42 2.59 -13.71
C TYR A 87 14.88 2.97 -13.40
N PHE A 88 15.59 2.12 -12.66
CA PHE A 88 16.90 2.45 -12.09
C PHE A 88 18.02 1.52 -12.57
N GLY A 89 17.71 0.54 -13.42
CA GLY A 89 18.66 -0.47 -13.89
C GLY A 89 18.87 -1.62 -12.89
N PRO A 90 19.73 -2.60 -13.22
CA PRO A 90 19.87 -3.84 -12.44
C PRO A 90 20.50 -3.66 -11.05
N ASP A 91 21.28 -2.60 -10.83
CA ASP A 91 22.03 -2.36 -9.58
C ASP A 91 21.28 -1.44 -8.60
N TRP A 92 19.99 -1.20 -8.86
CA TRP A 92 19.15 -0.24 -8.14
C TRP A 92 19.11 -0.44 -6.63
N GLU A 93 19.24 -1.69 -6.14
CA GLU A 93 19.22 -2.00 -4.70
C GLU A 93 20.35 -1.30 -3.93
N SER A 94 21.48 -1.03 -4.59
CA SER A 94 22.61 -0.33 -3.99
C SER A 94 22.38 1.20 -3.89
N GLU A 95 21.63 1.76 -4.83
CA GLU A 95 21.45 3.21 -5.01
C GLU A 95 20.21 3.75 -4.30
N VAL A 96 19.11 2.98 -4.34
CA VAL A 96 17.81 3.41 -3.83
C VAL A 96 17.77 3.25 -2.30
N LYS A 97 17.29 4.29 -1.62
CA LYS A 97 17.15 4.31 -0.15
C LYS A 97 15.73 4.71 0.25
N PRO A 98 15.23 4.20 1.39
CA PRO A 98 13.98 4.68 1.93
C PRO A 98 14.16 6.11 2.44
N LEU A 99 13.19 6.97 2.16
CA LEU A 99 13.06 8.24 2.85
C LEU A 99 12.88 8.01 4.37
N PRO A 100 13.22 8.98 5.24
CA PRO A 100 12.96 8.86 6.67
C PRO A 100 11.50 8.51 7.01
N ALA A 101 10.54 9.09 6.29
CA ALA A 101 9.12 8.76 6.43
C ALA A 101 8.80 7.31 6.04
N THR A 102 9.43 6.80 4.98
CA THR A 102 9.29 5.41 4.52
C THR A 102 9.89 4.44 5.54
N ALA A 103 11.06 4.75 6.08
CA ALA A 103 11.71 3.95 7.12
C ALA A 103 10.83 3.88 8.37
N ALA A 104 10.29 5.01 8.84
CA ALA A 104 9.36 5.04 9.96
C ALA A 104 8.09 4.21 9.72
N TYR A 105 7.58 4.18 8.48
CA TYR A 105 6.46 3.31 8.14
C TYR A 105 6.86 1.82 8.19
N CYS A 106 8.00 1.46 7.61
CA CYS A 106 8.50 0.09 7.66
C CYS A 106 8.71 -0.38 9.11
N ASP A 107 9.25 0.47 9.96
CA ASP A 107 9.45 0.17 11.38
C ASP A 107 8.13 -0.04 12.11
N ARG A 108 7.11 0.77 11.82
CA ARG A 108 5.78 0.57 12.40
C ARG A 108 5.12 -0.72 11.92
N ILE A 109 5.27 -1.08 10.65
CA ILE A 109 4.77 -2.35 10.09
C ILE A 109 5.38 -3.52 10.86
N ARG A 110 6.71 -3.51 11.06
CA ARG A 110 7.40 -4.57 11.82
C ARG A 110 6.95 -4.60 13.28
N GLU A 111 6.96 -3.45 13.95
CA GLU A 111 6.59 -3.33 15.36
C GLU A 111 5.15 -3.80 15.61
N ALA A 112 4.16 -3.25 14.89
CA ALA A 112 2.77 -3.60 15.09
C ALA A 112 2.47 -5.01 14.59
N GLY A 113 3.06 -5.38 13.45
CA GLY A 113 2.82 -6.62 12.73
C GLY A 113 3.12 -7.87 13.54
N THR A 114 4.18 -7.85 14.34
CA THR A 114 4.59 -9.00 15.16
C THR A 114 4.13 -8.90 16.61
N SER A 115 3.59 -7.76 17.04
CA SER A 115 3.17 -7.54 18.43
C SER A 115 1.78 -8.11 18.75
N TRP A 116 0.91 -8.24 17.75
CA TRP A 116 -0.46 -8.76 17.89
C TRP A 116 -1.08 -9.03 16.51
N SER A 117 -1.97 -10.02 16.41
CA SER A 117 -2.48 -10.51 15.12
C SER A 117 -3.14 -9.40 14.26
N GLY A 118 -3.94 -8.53 14.87
CA GLY A 118 -4.60 -7.45 14.12
C GLY A 118 -3.66 -6.32 13.68
N GLY A 119 -2.43 -6.25 14.20
CA GLY A 119 -1.45 -5.25 13.79
C GLY A 119 -1.02 -5.46 12.35
N PHE A 120 -0.67 -6.68 11.99
CA PHE A 120 -0.39 -7.06 10.60
C PHE A 120 -1.61 -6.79 9.70
N VAL A 121 -2.78 -7.27 10.12
CA VAL A 121 -4.01 -7.19 9.33
C VAL A 121 -4.43 -5.74 9.07
N ALA A 122 -4.18 -4.82 10.01
CA ALA A 122 -4.47 -3.40 9.84
C ALA A 122 -3.65 -2.76 8.71
N HIS A 123 -2.34 -3.03 8.66
CA HIS A 123 -1.45 -2.55 7.58
C HIS A 123 -1.76 -3.24 6.25
N HIS A 124 -1.98 -4.55 6.29
CA HIS A 124 -2.35 -5.36 5.12
C HIS A 124 -3.66 -4.88 4.48
N TYR A 125 -4.69 -4.60 5.30
CA TYR A 125 -5.95 -4.03 4.85
C TYR A 125 -5.76 -2.67 4.17
N THR A 126 -5.03 -1.76 4.82
CA THR A 126 -4.83 -0.39 4.35
C THR A 126 -4.13 -0.34 3.00
N ARG A 127 -3.12 -1.21 2.78
CA ARG A 127 -2.38 -1.28 1.51
C ARG A 127 -3.20 -1.98 0.42
N TYR A 128 -3.44 -3.28 0.59
CA TYR A 128 -3.87 -4.12 -0.52
C TYR A 128 -5.30 -3.86 -0.99
N LEU A 129 -6.24 -3.55 -0.10
CA LEU A 129 -7.61 -3.27 -0.55
C LEU A 129 -7.71 -1.95 -1.33
N GLY A 130 -6.80 -1.00 -1.06
CA GLY A 130 -6.64 0.22 -1.86
C GLY A 130 -6.09 -0.09 -3.24
N ASP A 131 -5.02 -0.87 -3.32
CA ASP A 131 -4.32 -1.17 -4.58
C ASP A 131 -5.21 -1.93 -5.58
N ILE A 132 -5.96 -2.93 -5.10
CA ILE A 132 -6.88 -3.71 -5.94
C ILE A 132 -7.98 -2.81 -6.51
N ALA A 133 -8.37 -1.75 -5.80
CA ALA A 133 -9.42 -0.84 -6.24
C ALA A 133 -8.91 0.22 -7.21
N GLY A 134 -7.72 0.79 -6.97
CA GLY A 134 -7.19 1.94 -7.70
C GLY A 134 -6.10 1.64 -8.73
N GLY A 135 -5.46 0.47 -8.67
CA GLY A 135 -4.24 0.19 -9.44
C GLY A 135 -4.42 0.30 -10.95
N GLN A 136 -5.57 -0.11 -11.48
CA GLN A 136 -5.83 -0.01 -12.92
C GLN A 136 -5.90 1.44 -13.41
N VAL A 137 -6.38 2.37 -12.57
CA VAL A 137 -6.40 3.81 -12.90
C VAL A 137 -4.97 4.34 -13.01
N ILE A 138 -4.12 4.01 -12.05
CA ILE A 138 -2.72 4.48 -12.04
C ILE A 138 -1.94 3.86 -13.22
N ARG A 139 -2.13 2.57 -13.48
CA ARG A 139 -1.53 1.90 -14.65
C ARG A 139 -1.96 2.54 -15.97
N HIS A 140 -3.24 2.89 -16.10
CA HIS A 140 -3.75 3.59 -17.28
C HIS A 140 -3.13 4.99 -17.44
N LYS A 141 -2.92 5.72 -16.33
CA LYS A 141 -2.24 7.01 -16.31
C LYS A 141 -0.77 6.90 -16.74
N LEU A 142 -0.02 5.94 -16.19
CA LEU A 142 1.35 5.64 -16.59
C LEU A 142 1.48 5.40 -18.10
N LYS A 143 0.58 4.60 -18.66
CA LYS A 143 0.51 4.35 -20.11
C LYS A 143 0.27 5.63 -20.90
N ASN A 144 -0.74 6.42 -20.54
CA ASN A 144 -1.16 7.56 -21.35
C ASN A 144 -0.22 8.76 -21.23
N LEU A 145 0.35 9.00 -20.04
CA LEU A 145 1.22 10.14 -19.77
C LEU A 145 2.67 9.87 -20.17
N HIS A 146 3.14 8.63 -20.03
CA HIS A 146 4.56 8.29 -20.15
C HIS A 146 4.86 7.08 -21.06
N GLY A 147 3.84 6.48 -21.68
CA GLY A 147 4.02 5.35 -22.59
C GLY A 147 4.42 4.03 -21.92
N VAL A 148 4.37 3.93 -20.59
CA VAL A 148 4.80 2.74 -19.85
C VAL A 148 3.75 1.62 -19.96
N THR A 149 4.11 0.53 -20.64
CA THR A 149 3.24 -0.65 -20.85
C THR A 149 4.01 -1.95 -20.58
N GLY A 150 4.28 -2.25 -19.32
CA GLY A 150 5.06 -3.44 -18.92
C GLY A 150 5.84 -3.18 -17.62
N PRO A 151 7.11 -3.62 -17.53
CA PRO A 151 8.02 -3.20 -16.48
C PRO A 151 7.95 -1.69 -16.25
N GLY A 152 7.89 -1.26 -15.00
CA GLY A 152 7.55 0.09 -14.56
C GLY A 152 6.07 0.27 -14.19
N SER A 153 5.23 -0.75 -14.37
CA SER A 153 3.81 -0.70 -14.00
C SER A 153 3.27 -2.00 -13.40
N MET A 154 4.13 -2.96 -13.10
CA MET A 154 3.80 -4.32 -12.68
C MET A 154 3.21 -4.34 -11.28
N PHE A 155 3.58 -3.40 -10.40
CA PHE A 155 2.96 -3.22 -9.09
C PHE A 155 1.42 -3.17 -9.15
N TYR A 156 0.87 -2.59 -10.22
CA TYR A 156 -0.56 -2.40 -10.40
C TYR A 156 -1.27 -3.58 -11.09
N VAL A 157 -0.57 -4.68 -11.36
CA VAL A 157 -1.10 -5.87 -12.05
C VAL A 157 -1.44 -6.96 -11.02
N PHE A 158 -2.72 -7.32 -10.91
CA PHE A 158 -3.24 -8.36 -10.00
C PHE A 158 -3.85 -9.51 -10.83
N ASP A 159 -3.05 -10.13 -11.69
CA ASP A 159 -3.49 -11.20 -12.60
C ASP A 159 -3.95 -12.48 -11.88
N GLN A 160 -3.39 -12.76 -10.71
CA GLN A 160 -3.79 -13.86 -9.82
C GLN A 160 -5.12 -13.62 -9.09
N ILE A 161 -5.75 -12.45 -9.26
CA ILE A 161 -7.05 -12.11 -8.66
C ILE A 161 -8.10 -11.94 -9.77
N PRO A 162 -8.86 -12.99 -10.10
CA PRO A 162 -9.81 -12.96 -11.22
C PRO A 162 -10.95 -11.94 -11.03
N SER A 163 -11.28 -11.60 -9.78
CA SER A 163 -12.35 -10.67 -9.48
C SER A 163 -12.04 -9.83 -8.23
N ALA A 164 -11.54 -8.62 -8.47
CA ALA A 164 -11.30 -7.61 -7.44
C ALA A 164 -12.51 -7.37 -6.51
N PRO A 165 -13.77 -7.26 -7.00
CA PRO A 165 -14.93 -7.15 -6.12
C PRO A 165 -15.09 -8.35 -5.17
N LYS A 166 -15.09 -9.58 -5.72
CA LYS A 166 -15.27 -10.80 -4.92
C LYS A 166 -14.15 -10.97 -3.88
N PHE A 167 -12.91 -10.65 -4.25
CA PHE A 167 -11.78 -10.71 -3.32
C PHE A 167 -11.97 -9.74 -2.15
N ARG A 168 -12.37 -8.49 -2.42
CA ARG A 168 -12.63 -7.50 -1.36
C ARG A 168 -13.79 -7.91 -0.46
N ASP A 169 -14.83 -8.53 -1.01
CA ASP A 169 -15.96 -9.02 -0.23
C ASP A 169 -15.54 -10.17 0.70
N ASN A 170 -14.74 -11.11 0.20
CA ASN A 170 -14.14 -12.17 1.01
C ASN A 170 -13.25 -11.60 2.14
N TYR A 171 -12.39 -10.64 1.81
CA TYR A 171 -11.52 -10.00 2.81
C TYR A 171 -12.35 -9.30 3.91
N ARG A 172 -13.41 -8.59 3.54
CA ARG A 172 -14.32 -7.94 4.51
C ARG A 172 -15.04 -8.96 5.38
N GLU A 173 -15.43 -10.10 4.82
CA GLU A 173 -16.06 -11.16 5.60
C GLU A 173 -15.11 -11.77 6.64
N LEU A 174 -13.82 -11.93 6.29
CA LEU A 174 -12.79 -12.31 7.27
C LEU A 174 -12.65 -11.27 8.39
N LEU A 175 -12.65 -9.98 8.05
CA LEU A 175 -12.63 -8.92 9.07
C LEU A 175 -13.87 -9.00 9.98
N ASN A 176 -15.05 -9.27 9.42
CA ASN A 176 -16.31 -9.32 10.15
C ASN A 176 -16.40 -10.53 11.10
N THR A 177 -15.84 -11.67 10.71
CA THR A 177 -15.96 -12.96 11.41
C THR A 177 -14.79 -13.30 12.31
N ALA A 178 -13.64 -12.65 12.14
CA ALA A 178 -12.50 -12.83 13.02
C ALA A 178 -12.85 -12.47 14.48
N PRO A 179 -12.27 -13.19 15.46
CA PRO A 179 -12.72 -13.17 16.86
C PRO A 179 -12.19 -11.94 17.64
N TRP A 180 -12.35 -10.74 17.08
CA TRP A 180 -11.94 -9.48 17.71
C TRP A 180 -12.85 -9.13 18.88
N ASP A 181 -12.28 -8.88 20.06
CA ASP A 181 -13.02 -8.23 21.13
C ASP A 181 -13.20 -6.72 20.87
N ALA A 182 -13.86 -6.01 21.78
CA ALA A 182 -14.09 -4.57 21.63
C ALA A 182 -12.80 -3.75 21.67
N ALA A 183 -11.80 -4.17 22.43
CA ALA A 183 -10.50 -3.51 22.53
C ALA A 183 -9.67 -3.74 21.27
N ASP A 184 -9.68 -4.96 20.72
CA ASP A 184 -9.05 -5.33 19.45
C ASP A 184 -9.61 -4.48 18.32
N ARG A 185 -10.94 -4.37 18.20
CA ARG A 185 -11.58 -3.56 17.14
C ARG A 185 -11.17 -2.09 17.23
N LYS A 186 -11.12 -1.53 18.44
CA LYS A 186 -10.66 -0.15 18.67
C LYS A 186 -9.20 0.02 18.28
N ARG A 187 -8.32 -0.89 18.74
CA ARG A 187 -6.89 -0.88 18.45
C ARG A 187 -6.63 -1.03 16.95
N PHE A 188 -7.37 -1.91 16.27
CA PHE A 188 -7.32 -2.11 14.82
C PHE A 188 -7.67 -0.82 14.08
N ILE A 189 -8.79 -0.18 14.41
CA ILE A 189 -9.19 1.08 13.75
C ILE A 189 -8.10 2.13 13.93
N MET A 190 -7.56 2.28 15.14
CA MET A 190 -6.46 3.21 15.41
C MET A 190 -5.21 2.89 14.58
N GLU A 191 -4.85 1.60 14.46
CA GLU A 191 -3.70 1.17 13.68
C GLU A 191 -3.90 1.38 12.17
N SER A 192 -5.10 1.12 11.64
CA SER A 192 -5.41 1.40 10.23
C SER A 192 -5.36 2.90 9.93
N VAL A 193 -5.88 3.74 10.83
CA VAL A 193 -5.72 5.21 10.71
C VAL A 193 -4.25 5.58 10.70
N ARG A 194 -3.46 5.01 11.62
CA ARG A 194 -2.01 5.25 11.68
C ARG A 194 -1.29 4.82 10.40
N ALA A 195 -1.67 3.70 9.81
CA ALA A 195 -1.13 3.23 8.53
C ALA A 195 -1.41 4.23 7.39
N TYR A 196 -2.61 4.81 7.34
CA TYR A 196 -2.93 5.87 6.38
C TYR A 196 -2.11 7.14 6.63
N GLU A 197 -1.97 7.58 7.89
CA GLU A 197 -1.14 8.75 8.24
C GLU A 197 0.32 8.56 7.84
N LEU A 198 0.89 7.37 8.06
CA LEU A 198 2.25 7.05 7.65
C LEU A 198 2.39 7.07 6.13
N ASN A 199 1.40 6.56 5.40
CA ASN A 199 1.37 6.66 3.95
C ASN A 199 1.28 8.11 3.45
N VAL A 200 0.46 8.94 4.09
CA VAL A 200 0.42 10.39 3.83
C VAL A 200 1.79 11.01 4.08
N GLY A 201 2.47 10.63 5.16
CA GLY A 201 3.83 11.09 5.46
C GLY A 201 4.84 10.76 4.37
N VAL A 202 4.75 9.58 3.75
CA VAL A 202 5.57 9.22 2.58
C VAL A 202 5.27 10.13 1.39
N PHE A 203 3.99 10.38 1.09
CA PHE A 203 3.60 11.29 0.00
C PHE A 203 4.03 12.73 0.26
N THR A 204 3.95 13.20 1.50
CA THR A 204 4.45 14.53 1.89
C THR A 204 5.95 14.62 1.69
N ALA A 205 6.71 13.62 2.11
CA ALA A 205 8.16 13.60 1.90
C ALA A 205 8.55 13.56 0.42
N LEU A 206 7.80 12.82 -0.41
CA LEU A 206 7.97 12.84 -1.87
C LEU A 206 7.60 14.20 -2.49
N ALA A 207 6.61 14.90 -1.93
CA ALA A 207 6.20 16.23 -2.39
C ALA A 207 7.30 17.29 -2.20
N GLU A 208 8.18 17.13 -1.21
CA GLU A 208 9.30 18.06 -0.99
C GLU A 208 10.29 18.09 -2.17
N ASP A 209 10.42 16.98 -2.91
CA ASP A 209 11.29 16.87 -4.10
C ASP A 209 10.51 17.01 -5.43
N MET A 210 9.23 17.41 -5.40
CA MET A 210 8.44 17.63 -6.62
C MET A 210 9.10 18.52 -7.67
N PRO A 211 9.75 19.65 -7.31
CA PRO A 211 10.39 20.52 -8.30
C PRO A 211 11.43 19.82 -9.17
N ARG A 212 12.04 18.74 -8.69
CA ARG A 212 12.97 17.92 -9.48
C ARG A 212 12.28 17.20 -10.65
N TYR A 213 11.01 16.86 -10.49
CA TYR A 213 10.26 16.05 -11.44
C TYR A 213 9.31 16.85 -12.33
N SER A 214 9.15 18.15 -12.06
CA SER A 214 8.21 19.02 -12.78
C SER A 214 8.52 19.04 -14.28
N MET A 215 7.49 18.81 -15.09
CA MET A 215 7.56 19.00 -16.53
C MET A 215 7.20 20.46 -16.82
N SER A 216 8.19 21.23 -17.31
CA SER A 216 8.04 22.65 -17.67
C SER A 216 7.05 22.89 -18.80
#